data_AF-A0A382MQR4-F1
#
_entry.id   AF-A0A382MQR4-F1
#
_cell.length_a   1.000
_cell.length_b   1.000
_cell.length_c   1.000
_cell.angle_alpha   90.00
_cell.angle_beta   90.00
_cell.angle_gamma   90.00
#
_symmetry.space_group_name_H-M   'P 1'
#
loop_
_entity.id
_entity.type
_entity.pdbx_description
1 polymer ?
#
loop_
_entity_poly.entity_id
_entity_poly.type
_entity_poly.pdbx_seq_one_letter_code
_entity_poly.pdbx_strand_id
1 'polypeptide(L)'
;MKKGQEENIMSRNVRTSFITIMLVLIILSVQQIDAFLDEFERKNLGDDWKVEVLGAEKKDFGGWSIDKGEVVYNPAKGANSRMMTGKPAWQDYTVEGDMKFIMLS
;
A
#
# COMPACT_ATOMS: atom_id res chain seq x y z
N MET A 1 -3.76 -29.28 51.52
CA MET A 1 -4.33 -28.04 50.94
C MET A 1 -3.32 -27.20 50.14
N LYS A 2 -2.03 -27.11 50.51
CA LYS A 2 -1.05 -26.26 49.81
C LYS A 2 -0.77 -26.63 48.33
N LYS A 3 -0.60 -27.92 48.03
CA LYS A 3 -0.22 -28.39 46.68
C LYS A 3 -1.22 -28.02 45.56
N GLY A 4 -2.52 -28.16 45.84
CA GLY A 4 -3.57 -27.79 44.87
C GLY A 4 -3.72 -26.27 44.66
N GLN A 5 -3.33 -25.45 45.64
CA GLN A 5 -3.26 -23.99 45.47
C GLN A 5 -2.06 -23.59 44.61
N GLU A 6 -0.90 -24.22 44.81
CA GLU A 6 0.32 -23.96 44.04
C GLU A 6 0.16 -24.34 42.56
N GLU A 7 -0.45 -25.49 42.28
CA GLU A 7 -0.75 -25.93 40.90
C GLU A 7 -1.72 -24.97 40.18
N ASN A 8 -2.71 -24.44 40.91
CA ASN A 8 -3.66 -23.47 40.36
C ASN A 8 -2.98 -22.12 40.07
N ILE A 9 -2.11 -21.65 40.96
CA ILE A 9 -1.30 -20.43 40.76
C ILE A 9 -0.36 -20.60 39.56
N MET A 10 0.31 -21.75 39.45
CA MET A 10 1.20 -22.04 38.32
C MET A 10 0.45 -22.07 36.99
N SER A 11 -0.71 -22.74 36.94
CA SER A 11 -1.57 -22.77 35.75
C SER A 11 -2.03 -21.36 35.33
N ARG A 12 -2.42 -20.52 36.29
CA ARG A 12 -2.82 -19.14 36.03
C ARG A 12 -1.66 -18.31 35.47
N ASN A 13 -0.47 -18.43 36.04
CA ASN A 13 0.71 -17.67 35.59
C ASN A 13 1.14 -18.06 34.17
N VAL A 14 1.05 -19.35 33.81
CA VAL A 14 1.34 -19.83 32.46
C VAL A 14 0.33 -19.27 31.45
N ARG A 15 -0.97 -19.32 31.77
CA ARG A 15 -2.02 -18.74 30.92
C ARG A 15 -1.82 -17.24 30.71
N THR A 16 -1.50 -16.51 31.79
CA THR A 16 -1.21 -15.08 31.70
C THR A 16 -0.01 -14.82 30.80
N SER A 17 1.10 -15.55 30.96
CA SER A 17 2.30 -15.41 30.10
C SER A 17 2.01 -15.64 28.62
N PHE A 18 1.23 -16.66 28.28
CA PHE A 18 0.84 -16.90 26.89
C PHE A 18 0.03 -15.74 26.29
N ILE A 19 -0.91 -15.18 27.07
CA ILE A 19 -1.70 -14.02 26.63
C ILE A 19 -0.80 -12.80 26.43
N THR A 20 0.13 -12.52 27.34
CA THR A 20 1.05 -11.39 27.19
C THR A 20 1.95 -11.55 25.97
N ILE A 21 2.48 -12.75 25.71
CA ILE A 21 3.31 -13.02 24.53
C ILE A 21 2.50 -12.83 23.25
N MET A 22 1.27 -13.36 23.17
CA MET A 22 0.39 -13.19 22.01
C MET A 22 0.10 -11.71 21.75
N LEU A 23 -0.18 -10.91 22.78
CA LEU A 23 -0.42 -9.48 22.64
C LEU A 23 0.83 -8.74 22.11
N VAL A 24 2.01 -9.07 22.62
CA VAL A 24 3.27 -8.49 22.14
C VAL A 24 3.52 -8.87 20.68
N LEU A 25 3.28 -10.12 20.29
CA LEU A 25 3.42 -10.57 18.91
C LEU A 25 2.44 -9.87 17.96
N ILE A 26 1.21 -9.62 18.40
CA ILE A 26 0.24 -8.83 17.62
C ILE A 26 0.75 -7.40 17.42
N ILE A 27 1.23 -6.74 18.48
CA ILE A 27 1.79 -5.38 18.39
C ILE A 27 3.00 -5.34 17.46
N LEU A 28 3.90 -6.34 17.53
CA LEU A 28 5.06 -6.45 16.65
C LEU A 28 4.69 -6.80 15.20
N SER A 29 3.61 -7.55 14.96
CA SER A 29 3.09 -7.81 13.62
C SER A 29 2.47 -6.57 12.96
N VAL A 30 2.14 -5.56 13.76
CA VAL A 30 1.74 -4.21 13.31
C VAL A 30 2.97 -3.29 13.30
N GLN A 31 4.14 -3.81 12.93
CA GLN A 31 5.08 -2.99 12.18
C GLN A 31 4.50 -2.79 10.78
N GLN A 32 3.41 -2.03 10.71
CA GLN A 32 2.97 -1.42 9.46
C GLN A 32 4.16 -0.59 9.01
N ILE A 33 4.88 -1.08 8.02
CA ILE A 33 5.65 -0.18 7.17
C ILE A 33 4.60 0.81 6.70
N ASP A 34 4.76 2.10 7.03
CA ASP A 34 3.98 3.21 6.44
C ASP A 34 4.37 3.32 4.94
N ALA A 35 4.25 2.22 4.22
CA ALA A 35 4.42 2.11 2.80
C ALA A 35 3.13 2.61 2.18
N PHE A 36 3.25 3.69 1.42
CA PHE A 36 2.24 4.03 0.45
C PHE A 36 2.10 2.85 -0.53
N LEU A 37 0.94 2.20 -0.52
CA LEU A 37 0.61 1.11 -1.43
C LEU A 37 -0.67 1.47 -2.16
N ASP A 38 -0.57 1.57 -3.49
CA ASP A 38 -1.74 1.74 -4.35
C ASP A 38 -1.95 0.50 -5.18
N GLU A 39 -3.14 -0.07 -5.03
CA GLU A 39 -3.64 -1.18 -5.81
C GLU A 39 -4.75 -0.63 -6.71
N PHE A 40 -4.49 -0.55 -8.02
CA PHE A 40 -5.41 0.10 -8.96
C PHE A 40 -6.65 -0.75 -9.28
N GLU A 41 -6.86 -1.87 -8.57
CA GLU A 41 -8.04 -2.74 -8.67
C GLU A 41 -9.36 -1.99 -8.47
N ARG A 42 -9.33 -0.90 -7.70
CA ARG A 42 -10.50 -0.03 -7.47
C ARG A 42 -10.86 0.86 -8.66
N LYS A 43 -10.12 0.76 -9.78
CA LYS A 43 -10.30 1.54 -11.01
C LYS A 43 -10.20 3.07 -10.84
N ASN A 44 -9.74 3.52 -9.68
CA ASN A 44 -9.53 4.91 -9.34
C ASN A 44 -8.09 5.06 -8.84
N LEU A 45 -7.51 6.23 -9.10
CA LEU A 45 -6.24 6.59 -8.48
C LEU A 45 -6.48 7.04 -7.04
N GLY A 46 -5.52 6.76 -6.16
CA GLY A 46 -5.48 7.38 -4.84
C GLY A 46 -5.33 8.91 -4.94
N ASP A 47 -5.68 9.61 -3.86
CA ASP A 47 -5.67 11.08 -3.77
C ASP A 47 -4.28 11.72 -4.02
N ASP A 48 -3.23 10.90 -3.92
CA ASP A 48 -1.84 11.33 -4.04
C ASP A 48 -1.32 11.34 -5.48
N TRP A 49 -2.10 10.78 -6.40
CA TRP A 49 -1.78 10.79 -7.82
C TRP A 49 -2.24 12.07 -8.50
N LYS A 50 -1.40 12.54 -9.42
CA LYS A 50 -1.65 13.72 -10.23
C LYS A 50 -1.25 13.46 -11.66
N VAL A 51 -2.12 13.85 -12.59
CA VAL A 51 -1.80 13.94 -14.01
C VAL A 51 -1.49 15.38 -14.35
N GLU A 52 -0.32 15.59 -14.93
CA GLU A 52 0.07 16.85 -15.54
C GLU A 52 0.07 16.68 -17.06
N VAL A 53 -0.71 17.51 -17.76
CA VAL A 53 -0.73 17.55 -19.22
C VAL A 53 0.13 18.71 -19.69
N LEU A 54 1.19 18.40 -20.44
CA LEU A 54 2.14 19.35 -21.00
C LEU A 54 1.62 19.82 -22.37
N GLY A 55 0.81 20.86 -22.37
CA GLY A 55 0.26 21.46 -23.59
C GLY A 55 -1.20 21.90 -23.45
N ALA A 56 -1.82 22.25 -24.57
CA ALA A 56 -3.07 23.01 -24.59
C ALA A 56 -4.35 22.17 -24.36
N GLU A 57 -4.32 20.85 -24.53
CA GLU A 57 -5.55 20.05 -24.46
C GLU A 57 -5.50 18.98 -23.37
N LYS A 58 -6.17 19.27 -22.24
CA LYS A 58 -6.58 18.26 -21.24
C LYS A 58 -7.77 17.47 -21.78
N LYS A 59 -7.53 16.62 -22.78
CA LYS A 59 -8.50 15.60 -23.21
C LYS A 59 -8.08 14.24 -22.66
N ASP A 60 -9.07 13.38 -22.41
CA ASP A 60 -8.91 11.95 -22.11
C ASP A 60 -7.85 11.63 -21.05
N PHE A 61 -7.89 12.33 -19.91
CA PHE A 61 -6.99 12.11 -18.77
C PHE A 61 -5.50 12.10 -19.16
N GLY A 62 -5.14 12.90 -20.18
CA GLY A 62 -3.77 12.99 -20.68
C GLY A 62 -3.29 11.70 -21.37
N GLY A 63 -4.19 10.85 -21.85
CA GLY A 63 -3.86 9.53 -22.42
C GLY A 63 -3.70 8.42 -21.38
N TRP A 64 -3.89 8.70 -20.09
CA TRP A 64 -3.84 7.70 -19.03
C TRP A 64 -5.20 7.07 -18.81
N SER A 65 -5.21 5.83 -18.31
CA SER A 65 -6.41 5.12 -17.87
C SER A 65 -6.03 4.07 -16.84
N ILE A 66 -7.02 3.59 -16.08
CA ILE A 66 -6.86 2.37 -15.28
C ILE A 66 -7.64 1.27 -15.98
N ASP A 67 -6.94 0.22 -16.43
CA ASP A 67 -7.53 -0.96 -17.03
C ASP A 67 -7.05 -2.21 -16.28
N LYS A 68 -8.00 -3.06 -15.85
CA LYS A 68 -7.72 -4.32 -15.13
C LYS A 68 -6.69 -4.21 -13.99
N GLY A 69 -6.77 -3.15 -13.19
CA GLY A 69 -5.84 -2.96 -12.06
C GLY A 69 -4.46 -2.44 -12.45
N GLU A 70 -4.27 -1.99 -13.70
CA GLU A 70 -3.02 -1.43 -14.19
C GLU A 70 -3.23 0.02 -14.65
N VAL A 71 -2.26 0.90 -14.38
CA VAL A 71 -2.19 2.23 -14.97
C VAL A 71 -1.59 2.11 -16.36
N VAL A 72 -2.36 2.49 -17.38
CA VAL A 72 -1.99 2.32 -18.79
C VAL A 72 -1.94 3.68 -19.48
N TYR A 73 -0.87 3.92 -20.23
CA TYR A 73 -0.71 5.08 -21.09
C TYR A 73 -0.95 4.73 -22.56
N ASN A 74 -1.80 5.50 -23.25
CA ASN A 74 -2.03 5.40 -24.68
C ASN A 74 -1.65 6.73 -25.37
N PRO A 75 -0.53 6.78 -26.13
CA PRO A 75 -0.09 7.99 -26.79
C PRO A 75 -1.03 8.46 -27.91
N ALA A 76 -1.88 7.59 -28.47
CA ALA A 76 -2.85 7.96 -29.50
C ALA A 76 -4.07 8.71 -28.93
N LYS A 77 -4.31 8.59 -27.61
CA LYS A 77 -5.45 9.22 -26.92
C LYS A 77 -5.06 10.48 -26.14
N GLY A 78 -3.78 10.82 -26.06
CA GLY A 78 -3.29 11.83 -25.12
C GLY A 78 -2.28 12.79 -25.70
N ALA A 79 -2.26 14.00 -25.15
CA ALA A 79 -1.15 14.93 -25.29
C ALA A 79 0.06 14.47 -24.43
N ASN A 80 1.23 15.03 -24.70
CA ASN A 80 2.42 14.85 -23.84
C ASN A 80 2.04 15.07 -22.37
N SER A 81 2.10 14.04 -21.54
CA SER A 81 1.64 14.11 -20.15
C SER A 81 2.51 13.30 -19.21
N ARG A 82 2.37 13.56 -17.91
CA ARG A 82 3.10 12.90 -16.83
C ARG A 82 2.12 12.46 -15.76
N MET A 83 2.23 11.20 -15.35
CA MET A 83 1.57 10.66 -14.15
C MET A 83 2.58 10.66 -13.00
N MET A 84 2.19 11.22 -11.86
CA MET A 84 3.07 11.36 -10.70
C MET A 84 2.30 11.05 -9.42
N THR A 85 2.98 10.45 -8.44
CA THR A 85 2.48 10.33 -7.07
C THR A 85 3.55 10.85 -6.11
N GLY A 86 3.12 11.42 -4.99
CA GLY A 86 4.03 11.92 -3.97
C GLY A 86 3.38 12.86 -2.97
N LYS A 87 3.79 12.74 -1.70
CA LYS A 87 3.51 13.76 -0.66
C LYS A 87 4.79 14.51 -0.31
N PRO A 88 4.71 15.83 -0.05
CA PRO A 88 5.85 16.60 0.44
C PRO A 88 6.47 16.07 1.73
N ALA A 89 5.70 15.33 2.54
CA ALA A 89 6.15 14.71 3.78
C ALA A 89 6.98 13.44 3.57
N TRP A 90 7.00 12.86 2.36
CA TRP A 90 7.79 11.66 2.09
C TRP A 90 9.28 12.02 1.98
N GLN A 91 10.10 11.40 2.82
CA GLN A 91 11.55 11.53 2.86
C GLN A 91 12.15 10.12 2.95
N ASP A 92 13.36 9.93 2.43
CA ASP A 92 14.12 8.66 2.50
C ASP A 92 13.30 7.40 2.14
N TYR A 93 12.65 7.42 0.97
CA TYR A 93 11.74 6.36 0.53
C TYR A 93 12.38 5.38 -0.45
N THR A 94 11.83 4.17 -0.50
CA THR A 94 12.09 3.17 -1.54
C THR A 94 10.82 3.00 -2.36
N VAL A 95 10.96 2.89 -3.68
CA VAL A 95 9.84 2.63 -4.60
C VAL A 95 10.00 1.24 -5.18
N GLU A 96 8.94 0.45 -5.12
CA GLU A 96 8.82 -0.84 -5.79
C GLU A 96 7.60 -0.79 -6.71
N GLY A 97 7.73 -1.33 -7.92
CA GLY A 97 6.63 -1.36 -8.87
C GLY A 97 6.96 -2.19 -10.11
N ASP A 98 5.91 -2.79 -10.67
CA ASP A 98 5.98 -3.54 -11.91
C ASP A 98 5.68 -2.64 -13.10
N MET A 99 6.50 -2.75 -14.15
CA MET A 99 6.32 -2.00 -15.40
C MET A 99 6.36 -2.94 -16.59
N LYS A 100 5.40 -2.76 -17.51
CA LYS A 100 5.30 -3.52 -18.77
C LYS A 100 5.35 -2.56 -19.95
N PHE A 101 6.22 -2.84 -20.91
CA PHE A 101 6.25 -2.13 -22.18
C PHE A 101 5.53 -2.95 -23.24
N ILE A 102 4.61 -2.31 -23.96
CA ILE A 102 3.94 -2.92 -25.11
C ILE A 102 4.42 -2.25 -26.40
N MET A 103 4.63 -3.05 -27.44
CA MET A 103 4.86 -2.55 -28.79
C MET A 103 3.50 -2.35 -29.45
N LEU A 104 3.21 -1.14 -29.94
CA LEU A 104 2.05 -0.91 -30.79
C LEU A 104 2.40 -1.42 -32.20
N SER A 105 1.70 -2.48 -32.64
CA SER A 105 1.78 -3.03 -33.99
C SER A 105 0.98 -2.22 -34.99
#